data_AF-A0A8S9JIV2-F1
#
_entry.id   AF-A0A8S9JIV2-F1
#
_cell.length_a   1.000
_cell.length_b   1.000
_cell.length_c   1.000
_cell.angle_alpha   90.00
_cell.angle_beta   90.00
_cell.angle_gamma   90.00
#
_symmetry.space_group_name_H-M   'P 1'
#
loop_
_entity.id
_entity.type
_entity.pdbx_description
1 polymer ?
#
loop_
_entity_poly.entity_id
_entity_poly.type
_entity_poly.pdbx_seq_one_letter_code
_entity_poly.pdbx_strand_id
1 'polypeptide(L)'
;MPHNESSYTEESTGLTFSSDADFIRSGKSGRTKNDEHVFGTASIKPHKYLRYFPEGTRNCYNLTVMQSTHYLIRAVFVYENYDDLRQRPRFDLYIGPNFWITVNFQISLVV
;
A
#
# COMPACT_ATOMS: atom_id res chain seq x y z
N MET A 1 -8.47 0.34 -2.18
CA MET A 1 -9.90 0.69 -2.33
C MET A 1 -10.76 -0.43 -1.77
N PRO A 2 -12.03 -0.19 -1.42
CA PRO A 2 -12.99 -1.27 -1.21
C PRO A 2 -13.11 -2.16 -2.45
N HIS A 3 -13.51 -3.43 -2.28
CA HIS A 3 -13.68 -4.38 -3.39
C HIS A 3 -14.70 -3.89 -4.43
N ASN A 4 -15.77 -3.21 -3.99
CA ASN A 4 -16.88 -2.82 -4.87
C ASN A 4 -16.69 -1.46 -5.57
N GLU A 5 -15.52 -0.83 -5.44
CA GLU A 5 -15.25 0.45 -6.11
C GLU A 5 -14.70 0.19 -7.51
N SER A 6 -15.24 0.90 -8.52
CA SER A 6 -14.78 0.79 -9.90
C SER A 6 -13.36 1.32 -10.06
N SER A 7 -12.63 0.74 -11.01
CA SER A 7 -11.33 1.27 -11.43
C SER A 7 -11.46 2.72 -11.91
N TYR A 8 -10.43 3.52 -11.67
CA TYR A 8 -10.39 4.91 -12.09
C TYR A 8 -8.99 5.31 -12.54
N THR A 9 -8.90 6.36 -13.35
CA THR A 9 -7.61 6.98 -13.72
C THR A 9 -7.32 8.15 -12.79
N GLU A 10 -6.14 8.15 -12.17
CA GLU A 10 -5.66 9.24 -11.32
C GLU A 10 -5.05 10.34 -12.20
N GLU A 11 -5.69 11.50 -12.26
CA GLU A 11 -5.33 12.59 -13.19
C GLU A 11 -3.88 13.06 -13.03
N SER A 12 -3.38 13.11 -11.79
CA SER A 12 -2.02 13.60 -11.49
C SER A 12 -0.91 12.70 -12.04
N THR A 13 -1.17 11.40 -12.24
CA THR A 13 -0.18 10.43 -12.71
C THR A 13 -0.52 9.82 -14.07
N GLY A 14 -1.77 9.94 -14.51
CA GLY A 14 -2.29 9.27 -15.70
C GLY A 14 -2.45 7.75 -15.55
N LEU A 15 -2.22 7.19 -14.36
CA LEU A 15 -2.29 5.75 -14.10
C LEU A 15 -3.70 5.31 -13.74
N THR A 16 -4.12 4.15 -14.25
CA THR A 16 -5.37 3.51 -13.84
C THR A 16 -5.15 2.63 -12.61
N PHE A 17 -5.94 2.88 -11.56
CA PHE A 17 -5.93 2.13 -10.31
C PHE A 17 -7.20 1.29 -10.21
N SER A 18 -7.04 0.06 -9.70
CA SER A 18 -8.12 -0.86 -9.35
C SER A 18 -8.00 -1.31 -7.90
N SER A 19 -9.06 -1.92 -7.38
CA SER A 19 -9.03 -2.47 -6.02
C SER A 19 -8.03 -3.61 -5.88
N ASP A 20 -7.41 -3.72 -4.71
CA ASP A 20 -6.41 -4.75 -4.40
C ASP A 20 -7.06 -6.07 -3.94
N ALA A 21 -8.38 -6.06 -3.74
CA ALA A 21 -9.13 -7.10 -3.04
C ALA A 21 -9.02 -8.51 -3.66
N ASP A 22 -8.84 -8.63 -4.96
CA ASP A 22 -8.68 -9.92 -5.64
C ASP A 22 -7.26 -10.49 -5.53
N PHE A 23 -6.30 -9.68 -5.10
CA PHE A 23 -4.89 -10.05 -5.03
C PHE A 23 -4.42 -10.41 -3.61
N ILE A 24 -5.27 -10.25 -2.59
CA ILE A 24 -4.94 -10.51 -1.18
C ILE A 24 -6.12 -11.13 -0.43
N ARG A 25 -5.85 -12.08 0.46
CA ARG A 25 -6.90 -12.78 1.23
C ARG A 25 -7.07 -12.29 2.67
N SER A 26 -6.17 -11.44 3.13
CA SER A 26 -6.07 -11.00 4.52
C SER A 26 -5.95 -9.48 4.63
N GLY A 27 -6.02 -8.99 5.87
CA GLY A 27 -5.96 -7.55 6.16
C GLY A 27 -7.32 -6.87 6.01
N LYS A 28 -7.40 -5.68 6.57
CA LYS A 28 -8.59 -4.83 6.60
C LYS A 28 -8.37 -3.61 5.72
N SER A 29 -9.44 -3.12 5.10
CA SER A 29 -9.41 -1.86 4.35
C SER A 29 -9.66 -0.70 5.30
N GLY A 30 -8.94 0.40 5.10
CA GLY A 30 -9.10 1.64 5.84
C GLY A 30 -9.01 2.85 4.91
N ARG A 31 -9.36 4.00 5.46
CA ARG A 31 -9.18 5.31 4.83
C ARG A 31 -8.36 6.19 5.76
N THR A 32 -7.44 6.96 5.22
CA THR A 32 -6.72 7.97 6.00
C THR A 32 -7.71 9.01 6.53
N LYS A 33 -7.43 9.54 7.73
CA LYS A 33 -8.32 10.51 8.39
C LYS A 33 -8.07 11.94 7.92
N ASN A 34 -6.85 12.22 7.46
CA ASN A 34 -6.47 13.54 7.00
C ASN A 34 -6.37 13.54 5.47
N ASP A 35 -6.83 14.63 4.86
CA ASP A 35 -6.57 14.96 3.46
C ASP A 35 -5.30 15.83 3.32
N GLU A 36 -4.52 15.96 4.40
CA GLU A 36 -3.33 16.80 4.46
C GLU A 36 -2.15 16.15 3.72
N HIS A 37 -1.26 16.97 3.17
CA HIS A 37 -0.19 16.53 2.27
C HIS A 37 0.68 15.41 2.84
N VAL A 38 0.60 14.23 2.23
CA VAL A 38 1.56 13.15 2.43
C VAL A 38 2.92 13.59 1.89
N PHE A 39 3.86 13.93 2.79
CA PHE A 39 5.27 14.20 2.49
C PHE A 39 5.51 15.22 1.35
N GLY A 40 4.75 16.31 1.30
CA GLY A 40 4.94 17.37 0.28
C GLY A 40 4.53 16.99 -1.14
N THR A 41 3.95 15.80 -1.33
CA THR A 41 3.30 15.38 -2.57
C THR A 41 1.81 15.70 -2.49
N ALA A 42 1.18 15.98 -3.64
CA ALA A 42 -0.28 16.10 -3.67
C ALA A 42 -0.91 14.81 -3.11
N SER A 43 -1.93 14.92 -2.25
CA SER A 43 -2.69 13.77 -1.77
C SER A 43 -3.51 13.18 -2.92
N ILE A 44 -2.89 12.30 -3.71
CA ILE A 44 -3.55 11.60 -4.81
C ILE A 44 -4.50 10.53 -4.27
N LYS A 45 -5.58 10.23 -4.98
CA LYS A 45 -6.63 9.30 -4.54
C LYS A 45 -6.11 7.93 -4.08
N PRO A 46 -5.09 7.30 -4.69
CA PRO A 46 -4.61 6.00 -4.22
C PRO A 46 -3.96 6.03 -2.83
N HIS A 47 -3.51 7.18 -2.34
CA HIS A 47 -2.91 7.29 -0.99
C HIS A 47 -3.96 7.40 0.12
N LYS A 48 -5.21 7.75 -0.22
CA LYS A 48 -6.30 7.92 0.75
C LYS A 48 -6.84 6.60 1.28
N TYR A 49 -6.71 5.53 0.51
CA TYR A 49 -7.19 4.20 0.86
C TYR A 49 -6.02 3.29 1.13
N LEU A 50 -6.05 2.61 2.28
CA LEU A 50 -4.96 1.74 2.71
C LEU A 50 -5.48 0.33 3.04
N ARG A 51 -4.58 -0.64 2.91
CA ARG A 51 -4.71 -1.99 3.47
C ARG A 51 -3.83 -2.07 4.71
N TYR A 52 -4.38 -2.56 5.80
CA TYR A 52 -3.61 -2.78 7.03
C TYR A 52 -3.82 -4.19 7.58
N PHE A 53 -2.83 -4.65 8.34
CA PHE A 53 -2.73 -6.04 8.80
C PHE A 53 -2.59 -6.07 10.33
N PRO A 54 -3.71 -6.01 11.08
CA PRO A 54 -3.66 -6.08 12.54
C PRO A 54 -3.40 -7.51 13.06
N GLU A 55 -3.58 -8.50 12.19
CA GLU A 55 -3.48 -9.92 12.50
C GLU A 55 -2.59 -10.62 11.45
N GLY A 56 -1.96 -11.70 11.87
CA GLY A 56 -1.09 -12.52 11.02
C GLY A 56 0.34 -12.01 10.94
N THR A 57 1.28 -12.96 10.82
CA THR A 57 2.73 -12.67 10.75
C THR A 57 3.21 -12.35 9.33
N ARG A 58 2.52 -12.88 8.30
CA ARG A 58 2.88 -12.70 6.89
C ARG A 58 1.63 -12.58 6.03
N ASN A 59 1.57 -11.53 5.22
CA ASN A 59 0.45 -11.23 4.32
C ASN A 59 1.00 -11.11 2.89
N CYS A 60 0.49 -11.90 1.96
CA CYS A 60 1.09 -12.07 0.64
C CYS A 60 0.11 -11.64 -0.46
N TYR A 61 0.49 -10.64 -1.24
CA TYR A 61 -0.18 -10.34 -2.51
C TYR A 61 0.20 -11.40 -3.56
N ASN A 62 -0.79 -11.94 -4.24
CA ASN A 62 -0.58 -12.88 -5.35
C ASN A 62 -0.79 -12.15 -6.68
N LEU A 63 0.30 -11.94 -7.41
CA LEU A 63 0.29 -11.26 -8.71
C LEU A 63 0.66 -12.24 -9.80
N THR A 64 -0.19 -12.36 -10.83
CA THR A 64 0.12 -13.16 -12.01
C THR A 64 1.13 -12.41 -12.87
N VAL A 65 2.31 -13.00 -13.06
CA VAL A 65 3.40 -12.45 -13.88
C VAL A 65 3.71 -13.38 -15.05
N MET A 66 4.23 -12.80 -16.13
CA MET A 66 4.75 -13.55 -17.27
C MET A 66 6.24 -13.81 -17.08
N GLN A 67 6.66 -15.06 -17.33
CA GLN A 67 8.06 -15.45 -17.25
C GLN A 67 8.90 -14.63 -18.25
N SER A 68 10.15 -14.32 -17.88
CA SER A 68 11.10 -13.57 -18.70
C SER A 68 10.69 -12.12 -19.02
N THR A 69 9.74 -11.56 -18.27
CA THR A 69 9.36 -10.15 -18.35
C THR A 69 9.94 -9.37 -17.16
N HIS A 70 10.52 -8.20 -17.43
CA HIS A 70 10.95 -7.28 -16.38
C HIS A 70 9.79 -6.41 -15.92
N TYR A 71 9.57 -6.37 -14.60
CA TYR A 71 8.52 -5.58 -13.97
C TYR A 71 9.12 -4.51 -13.07
N LEU A 72 8.55 -3.31 -13.12
CA LEU A 72 8.77 -2.29 -12.10
C LEU A 72 7.74 -2.51 -10.99
N ILE A 73 8.22 -2.83 -9.78
CA ILE A 73 7.38 -2.98 -8.59
C ILE A 73 7.57 -1.73 -7.73
N ARG A 74 6.47 -1.01 -7.47
CA ARG A 74 6.44 0.14 -6.55
C ARG A 74 5.47 -0.18 -5.41
N ALA A 75 5.92 0.01 -4.17
CA ALA A 75 5.11 -0.13 -2.98
C ALA A 75 5.13 1.19 -2.20
N VAL A 76 3.95 1.75 -1.91
CA VAL A 76 3.81 3.00 -1.16
C VAL A 76 3.20 2.69 0.20
N PHE A 77 3.81 3.21 1.26
CA PHE A 77 3.35 3.00 2.62
C PHE A 77 3.10 4.35 3.30
N VAL A 78 1.94 4.49 3.92
CA VAL A 78 1.50 5.71 4.61
C VAL A 78 0.94 5.34 5.98
N TYR A 79 1.27 6.10 7.01
CA TYR A 79 0.70 5.97 8.35
C TYR A 79 0.28 7.34 8.86
N GLU A 80 -1.02 7.57 8.94
CA GLU A 80 -1.63 8.80 9.46
C GLU A 80 -2.49 8.53 10.69
N ASN A 81 -2.06 7.61 11.55
CA ASN A 81 -2.79 7.27 12.78
C ASN A 81 -4.27 6.89 12.51
N TYR A 82 -4.51 6.14 11.42
CA TYR A 82 -5.86 5.73 11.02
C TYR A 82 -6.55 4.84 12.09
N ASP A 83 -5.76 4.22 12.97
CA ASP A 83 -6.18 3.30 14.04
C ASP A 83 -6.18 3.91 15.45
N ASP A 84 -5.85 5.20 15.59
CA ASP A 84 -5.74 5.91 16.88
C ASP A 84 -4.69 5.35 17.86
N LEU A 85 -3.83 4.43 17.44
CA LEU A 85 -2.83 3.82 18.31
C LEU A 85 -1.55 4.66 18.45
N ARG A 86 -1.32 5.61 17.54
CA ARG A 86 -0.10 6.43 17.43
C ARG A 86 1.19 5.60 17.38
N GLN A 87 1.08 4.34 17.00
CA GLN A 87 2.19 3.41 16.93
C GLN A 87 2.64 3.27 15.48
N ARG A 88 3.79 3.86 15.17
CA ARG A 88 4.34 3.79 13.81
C ARG A 88 4.72 2.34 13.47
N PRO A 89 4.28 1.81 12.32
CA PRO A 89 4.54 0.42 11.98
C PRO A 89 6.00 0.20 11.58
N ARG A 90 6.48 -1.02 11.83
CA ARG A 90 7.75 -1.56 11.35
C ARG A 90 7.52 -2.97 10.86
N PHE A 91 7.91 -3.26 9.62
CA PHE A 91 7.72 -4.58 9.02
C PHE A 91 8.73 -4.81 7.89
N ASP A 92 8.90 -6.08 7.52
CA ASP A 92 9.79 -6.48 6.44
C ASP A 92 8.99 -6.73 5.16
N LEU A 93 9.52 -6.24 4.03
CA LEU A 93 9.00 -6.49 2.70
C LEU A 93 9.81 -7.59 2.02
N TYR A 94 9.12 -8.52 1.38
CA TYR A 94 9.71 -9.63 0.64
C TYR A 94 9.20 -9.62 -0.81
N ILE A 95 10.07 -9.93 -1.78
CA ILE A 95 9.67 -10.28 -3.15
C ILE A 95 9.79 -11.79 -3.28
N GLY A 96 8.63 -12.47 -3.30
CA GLY A 96 8.57 -13.93 -3.22
C GLY A 96 9.23 -14.43 -1.92
N PRO A 97 10.20 -15.35 -1.99
CA PRO A 97 10.91 -15.84 -0.81
C PRO A 97 12.01 -14.89 -0.31
N ASN A 98 12.41 -13.88 -1.09
CA ASN A 98 13.60 -13.07 -0.83
C ASN A 98 13.26 -11.82 -0.02
N PHE A 99 14.05 -11.56 1.03
CA PHE A 99 13.99 -10.29 1.76
C PHE A 99 14.37 -9.15 0.84
N TRP A 100 13.62 -8.05 0.89
CA TRP A 100 13.92 -6.84 0.15
C TRP A 100 14.38 -5.73 1.08
N ILE A 101 13.53 -5.28 2.00
CA ILE A 101 13.82 -4.15 2.89
C ILE A 101 12.96 -4.17 4.15
N THR A 102 13.47 -3.64 5.25
CA THR A 102 12.66 -3.29 6.43
C THR A 102 12.09 -1.88 6.25
N VAL A 103 10.77 -1.77 6.20
CA VAL A 103 10.08 -0.48 6.24
C VAL A 103 9.95 -0.06 7.70
N ASN A 104 10.46 1.13 8.03
CA ASN A 104 10.40 1.66 9.38
C ASN A 104 9.92 3.10 9.37
N PHE A 105 8.70 3.35 9.83
CA PHE A 105 8.10 4.69 9.85
C PHE A 105 8.71 5.64 10.90
N GLN A 106 9.66 5.19 11.73
CA GLN A 106 10.46 6.07 12.58
C GLN A 106 11.46 6.91 11.76
N ILE A 107 11.88 6.40 10.59
CA ILE A 107 12.79 7.07 9.65
C ILE A 107 12.03 7.19 8.33
N SER A 108 11.65 8.38 7.89
CA SER A 108 10.92 8.54 6.62
C SER A 108 11.75 7.97 5.46
N LEU A 109 11.33 6.83 4.92
CA LEU A 109 11.91 6.21 3.72
C LEU A 109 10.78 6.08 2.69
N VAL A 110 10.92 6.84 1.60
CA VAL A 110 10.19 6.60 0.35
C VAL A 110 11.11 5.74 -0.50
N VAL A 111 10.64 4.55 -0.92
CA VAL A 111 11.37 3.66 -1.84
C VAL A 111 10.66 3.66 -3.18
#